data_AF-A0A2N6IG68-F1
#
_entry.id   AF-A0A2N6IG68-F1
#
_cell.length_a   1.000
_cell.length_b   1.000
_cell.length_c   1.000
_cell.angle_alpha   90.00
_cell.angle_beta   90.00
_cell.angle_gamma   90.00
#
_symmetry.space_group_name_H-M   'P 1'
#
loop_
_entity.id
_entity.type
_entity.pdbx_description
1 polymer ?
#
loop_
_entity_poly.entity_id
_entity_poly.type
_entity_poly.pdbx_seq_one_letter_code
_entity_poly.pdbx_strand_id
1 'polypeptide(L)'
;MRGVIRLNDPTSHGGKVVGAAPNSTVLGVAVARKGDPCVCPIKGHVRCVIAEGDPQVLIDGVPVAFDGHKTSCGASLTSTVGNSGRG
;
A
#
# COMPACT_ATOMS: atom_id res chain seq x y z
N MET A 1 6.03 -8.10 12.46
CA MET A 1 4.66 -7.83 11.97
C MET A 1 4.80 -6.97 10.74
N ARG A 2 4.17 -7.31 9.61
CA ARG A 2 4.33 -6.51 8.38
C ARG A 2 3.75 -5.12 8.61
N GLY A 3 4.47 -4.07 8.22
CA GLY A 3 3.99 -2.71 8.31
C GLY A 3 2.80 -2.50 7.38
N VAL A 4 1.81 -1.71 7.80
CA VAL A 4 0.67 -1.37 6.94
C VAL A 4 1.12 -0.35 5.89
N ILE A 5 0.69 -0.54 4.65
CA ILE A 5 0.96 0.44 3.59
C ILE A 5 0.00 1.62 3.72
N ARG A 6 0.52 2.82 3.52
CA ARG A 6 -0.19 4.08 3.66
C ARG A 6 0.02 4.96 2.44
N LEU A 7 -0.73 6.05 2.38
CA LEU A 7 -0.54 7.08 1.38
C LEU A 7 0.91 7.58 1.36
N ASN A 8 1.47 7.73 0.15
CA ASN A 8 2.87 8.10 -0.12
C ASN A 8 3.93 7.04 0.21
N ASP A 9 3.56 5.83 0.63
CA ASP A 9 4.55 4.77 0.80
C ASP A 9 5.20 4.39 -0.54
N PRO A 10 6.52 4.13 -0.55
CA PRO A 10 7.25 3.81 -1.76
C PRO A 10 6.98 2.38 -2.25
N THR A 11 7.34 2.16 -3.51
CA THR A 11 7.37 0.84 -4.15
C THR A 11 8.80 0.51 -4.59
N SER A 12 9.10 -0.79 -4.75
CA SER A 12 10.42 -1.26 -5.17
C SER A 12 10.88 -0.75 -6.55
N HIS A 13 9.95 -0.32 -7.40
CA HIS A 13 10.26 0.27 -8.72
C HIS A 13 10.54 1.78 -8.66
N GLY A 14 10.62 2.38 -7.47
CA GLY A 14 10.80 3.83 -7.28
C GLY A 14 9.52 4.65 -7.43
N GLY A 15 8.38 3.97 -7.48
CA GLY A 15 7.04 4.56 -7.45
C GLY A 15 6.51 4.79 -6.04
N LYS A 16 5.26 5.22 -5.92
CA LYS A 16 4.60 5.42 -4.62
C LYS A 16 3.09 5.25 -4.67
N VAL A 17 2.48 4.98 -3.52
CA VAL A 17 1.03 4.95 -3.35
C VAL A 17 0.45 6.37 -3.40
N VAL A 18 -0.61 6.57 -4.19
CA VAL A 18 -1.24 7.89 -4.40
C VAL A 18 -2.74 7.91 -4.07
N GLY A 19 -3.34 6.76 -3.78
CA GLY A 19 -4.68 6.67 -3.22
C GLY A 19 -4.71 5.75 -2.01
N ALA A 20 -5.63 6.03 -1.11
CA ALA A 20 -5.80 5.32 0.16
C ALA A 20 -7.23 5.52 0.68
N ALA A 21 -7.60 4.80 1.74
CA ALA A 21 -8.87 4.94 2.42
C ALA A 21 -9.00 6.30 3.14
N PRO A 22 -9.98 7.15 2.80
CA PRO A 22 -10.10 8.48 3.42
C PRO A 22 -10.49 8.43 4.91
N ASN A 23 -11.23 7.39 5.32
CA ASN A 23 -11.80 7.28 6.67
C ASN A 23 -10.99 6.38 7.61
N SER A 24 -9.84 5.87 7.18
CA SER A 24 -9.01 5.00 8.00
C SER A 24 -7.54 5.40 7.93
N THR A 25 -7.01 5.82 9.06
CA THR A 25 -5.65 6.33 9.17
C THR A 25 -4.86 5.57 10.22
N VAL A 26 -3.60 5.25 9.91
CA VAL A 26 -2.63 4.71 10.88
C VAL A 26 -1.50 5.73 11.05
N LEU A 27 -1.28 6.14 12.30
CA LEU A 27 -0.37 7.23 12.66
C LEU A 27 -0.68 8.52 11.86
N GLY A 28 -1.97 8.84 11.71
CA GLY A 28 -2.44 10.04 11.02
C GLY A 28 -2.36 10.01 9.48
N VAL A 29 -1.95 8.88 8.88
CA VAL A 29 -1.87 8.75 7.42
C VAL A 29 -2.84 7.68 6.93
N ALA A 30 -3.57 7.98 5.86
CA ALA A 30 -4.56 7.10 5.24
C ALA A 30 -3.95 5.74 4.85
N VAL A 31 -4.66 4.66 5.18
CA VAL A 31 -4.24 3.27 4.91
C VAL A 31 -4.58 2.88 3.48
N ALA A 32 -3.61 2.30 2.78
CA ALA A 32 -3.77 1.80 1.43
C ALA A 32 -4.38 0.40 1.41
N ARG A 33 -5.25 0.16 0.43
CA ARG A 33 -6.02 -1.06 0.28
C ARG A 33 -5.86 -1.65 -1.11
N LYS A 34 -6.25 -2.91 -1.26
CA LYS A 34 -6.31 -3.56 -2.57
C LYS A 34 -7.19 -2.72 -3.52
N GLY A 35 -6.65 -2.43 -4.70
CA GLY A 35 -7.30 -1.62 -5.72
C GLY A 35 -6.97 -0.12 -5.65
N ASP A 36 -6.33 0.37 -4.58
CA ASP A 36 -5.94 1.77 -4.51
C ASP A 36 -4.83 2.09 -5.54
N PRO A 37 -4.84 3.29 -6.13
CA PRO A 37 -3.90 3.67 -7.17
C PRO A 37 -2.49 3.93 -6.62
N CYS A 38 -1.50 3.52 -7.42
CA CYS A 38 -0.10 3.83 -7.22
C CYS A 38 0.54 4.33 -8.52
N VAL A 39 1.62 5.08 -8.39
CA VAL A 39 2.41 5.60 -9.52
C VAL A 39 3.68 4.78 -9.64
N CYS A 40 4.06 4.42 -10.86
CA CYS A 40 5.31 3.74 -11.18
C CYS A 40 6.09 4.57 -12.21
N PRO A 41 7.39 4.87 -12.01
CA PRO A 41 8.18 5.69 -12.94
C PRO A 41 8.62 4.92 -14.20
N ILE A 42 8.43 3.60 -14.24
CA ILE A 42 8.79 2.76 -15.38
C ILE A 42 7.88 3.06 -16.58
N LYS A 43 8.48 3.34 -17.74
CA LYS A 43 7.75 3.63 -18.99
C LYS A 43 6.85 2.45 -19.38
N GLY A 44 5.57 2.73 -19.62
CA GLY A 44 4.56 1.72 -19.93
C GLY A 44 3.76 1.21 -18.72
N HIS A 45 4.22 1.47 -17.49
CA HIS A 45 3.48 1.15 -16.27
C HIS A 45 2.53 2.31 -15.92
N VAL A 46 1.41 2.39 -16.65
CA VAL A 46 0.36 3.39 -16.41
C VAL A 46 -0.77 2.81 -15.56
N ARG A 47 -1.41 3.66 -14.75
CA ARG A 47 -2.58 3.29 -13.90
C ARG A 47 -2.30 2.08 -13.01
N CYS A 48 -1.15 2.06 -12.35
CA CYS A 48 -0.84 0.98 -11.41
C CYS A 48 -1.78 1.04 -10.21
N VAL A 49 -2.13 -0.13 -9.70
CA VAL A 49 -2.97 -0.28 -8.51
C VAL A 49 -2.38 -1.34 -7.60
N ILE A 50 -2.74 -1.31 -6.33
CA ILE A 50 -2.36 -2.36 -5.39
C ILE A 50 -3.13 -3.64 -5.74
N ALA A 51 -2.41 -4.73 -6.04
CA ALA A 51 -3.02 -5.99 -6.48
C ALA A 51 -3.34 -6.91 -5.30
N GLU A 52 -2.58 -6.80 -4.21
CA GLU A 52 -2.65 -7.69 -3.05
C GLU A 52 -3.07 -6.96 -1.77
N GLY A 53 -3.81 -7.67 -0.92
CA GLY A 53 -4.25 -7.20 0.38
C GLY A 53 -4.56 -8.39 1.29
N ASP A 54 -4.56 -8.17 2.59
CA ASP A 54 -4.84 -9.20 3.59
C ASP A 54 -6.36 -9.34 3.76
N PRO A 55 -6.96 -10.51 3.47
CA PRO A 55 -8.40 -10.72 3.61
C PRO A 55 -8.87 -10.75 5.08
N GLN A 56 -7.96 -10.92 6.04
CA GLN A 56 -8.30 -10.88 7.47
C GLN A 56 -8.39 -9.44 8.01
N VAL A 57 -7.79 -8.48 7.31
CA VAL A 57 -7.81 -7.06 7.69
C VAL A 57 -8.54 -6.26 6.61
N LEU A 58 -9.80 -5.92 6.89
CA LEU A 58 -10.67 -5.22 5.96
C LEU A 58 -10.95 -3.80 6.45
N ILE A 59 -10.80 -2.82 5.57
CA ILE A 59 -11.25 -1.44 5.79
C ILE A 59 -12.31 -1.12 4.74
N ASP A 60 -13.51 -0.78 5.20
CA ASP A 60 -14.70 -0.60 4.35
C ASP A 60 -15.00 -1.84 3.47
N GLY A 61 -14.71 -3.04 3.98
CA GLY A 61 -14.87 -4.30 3.24
C GLY A 61 -13.77 -4.59 2.21
N VAL A 62 -12.74 -3.74 2.11
CA VAL A 62 -11.62 -3.93 1.18
C VAL A 62 -10.36 -4.38 1.93
N PRO A 63 -9.66 -5.43 1.45
CA PRO A 63 -8.41 -5.92 2.03
C PRO A 63 -7.31 -4.85 2.13
N VAL A 64 -6.68 -4.77 3.29
CA VAL A 64 -5.59 -3.81 3.57
C VAL A 64 -4.27 -4.28 3.01
N ALA A 65 -3.48 -3.36 2.46
CA ALA A 65 -2.16 -3.66 1.91
C ALA A 65 -1.06 -3.60 2.98
N PHE A 66 -0.12 -4.55 2.93
CA PHE A 66 0.98 -4.67 3.88
C PHE A 66 2.34 -4.69 3.16
N ASP A 67 3.39 -4.39 3.91
CA ASP A 67 4.78 -4.40 3.46
C ASP A 67 5.13 -5.67 2.70
N GLY A 68 5.57 -5.54 1.44
CA GLY A 68 5.89 -6.65 0.54
C GLY A 68 4.73 -7.14 -0.34
N HIS A 69 3.51 -6.60 -0.20
CA HIS A 69 2.43 -6.86 -1.15
C HIS A 69 2.74 -6.29 -2.53
N LYS A 70 2.21 -6.93 -3.55
CA LYS A 70 2.44 -6.55 -4.94
C LYS A 70 1.40 -5.59 -5.49
N THR A 71 1.86 -4.80 -6.45
CA THR A 71 1.06 -3.93 -7.32
C THR A 71 0.79 -4.61 -8.66
N SER A 72 -0.14 -4.08 -9.44
CA SER A 72 -0.51 -4.61 -10.77
C SER A 72 0.63 -4.59 -11.77
N CYS A 73 1.65 -3.75 -11.56
CA CYS A 73 2.85 -3.71 -12.40
C CYS A 73 3.99 -4.61 -11.88
N GLY A 74 3.73 -5.41 -10.84
CA GLY A 74 4.69 -6.34 -10.25
C GLY A 74 5.63 -5.72 -9.20
N ALA A 75 5.55 -4.41 -8.94
CA ALA A 75 6.33 -3.77 -7.89
C ALA A 75 5.85 -4.22 -6.51
N SER A 76 6.78 -4.37 -5.56
CA SER A 76 6.47 -4.61 -4.15
C SER A 76 6.29 -3.30 -3.41
N LEU A 77 5.32 -3.23 -2.51
CA LEU A 77 5.08 -2.10 -1.63
C LEU A 77 6.05 -2.13 -0.45
N THR A 78 6.51 -0.96 -0.02
CA THR A 78 7.43 -0.83 1.11
C THR A 78 6.83 0.13 2.12
N SER A 79 6.61 -0.36 3.33
CA SER A 79 6.03 0.42 4.42
C SER A 79 7.03 1.41 4.99
N THR A 80 6.67 2.70 5.11
CA THR A 80 7.46 3.67 5.89
C THR A 80 7.14 3.64 7.38
N VAL A 81 6.06 2.97 7.79
CA VAL A 81 5.90 2.66 9.21
C VAL A 81 6.86 1.55 9.56
N GLY A 82 7.80 1.87 10.47
CA GLY A 82 8.63 0.86 11.09
C GLY A 82 7.74 -0.23 11.69
N ASN A 83 8.25 -1.46 11.71
CA ASN A 83 7.63 -2.60 12.39
C ASN A 83 7.08 -2.09 13.72
N SER A 84 5.74 -2.03 13.86
CA SER A 84 5.05 -1.67 15.11
C SER A 84 5.24 -2.79 16.14
N GLY A 85 6.48 -3.21 16.35
CA GLY A 85 6.87 -4.11 17.40
C GLY A 85 6.73 -3.34 18.70
N ARG A 86 5.76 -3.75 19.52
CA ARG A 86 6.03 -3.87 20.95
C ARG A 86 7.38 -4.58 21.09
N GLY A 87 8.41 -3.82 21.47
CA GLY A 87 9.44 -4.33 22.39
C GLY A 87 8.88 -4.33 23.79
#